data_AF-A0A916J5H7-F1
#
_entry.id   AF-A0A916J5H7-F1
#
_cell.length_a   1.000
_cell.length_b   1.000
_cell.length_c   1.000
_cell.angle_alpha   90.00
_cell.angle_beta   90.00
_cell.angle_gamma   90.00
#
_symmetry.space_group_name_H-M   'P 1'
#
loop_
_entity.id
_entity.type
_entity.pdbx_description
1 polymer ?
#
loop_
_entity_poly.entity_id
_entity_poly.type
_entity_poly.pdbx_seq_one_letter_code
_entity_poly.pdbx_strand_id
1 'polypeptide(L)'
;MGRAFINGWVSLPTCGDVYLEHGLPRRVWVTNSTHVVAERVMDEIAELTGLLVTLGNWEPGEGEEGMEAVLRVNPADIDLIMQQLAESAAETFVDRYQKMIDSEDVDYDEEAFAEAMQTALGLCGLHWDQVDESALRQDYCLALHRASEEIAAKYYQ
;
A
#
# COMPACT_ATOMS: atom_id res chain seq x y z
N MET A 1 -12.86 6.96 -11.75
CA MET A 1 -11.60 7.74 -11.82
C MET A 1 -10.53 6.76 -11.38
N GLY A 2 -9.65 6.27 -12.26
CA GLY A 2 -8.52 5.45 -11.83
C GLY A 2 -7.69 6.29 -10.87
N ARG A 3 -7.60 5.87 -9.60
CA ARG A 3 -6.90 6.63 -8.56
C ARG A 3 -5.42 6.39 -8.81
N ALA A 4 -4.71 7.39 -9.32
CA ALA A 4 -3.26 7.28 -9.46
C ALA A 4 -2.67 7.04 -8.07
N PHE A 5 -2.00 5.91 -7.87
CA PHE A 5 -1.39 5.60 -6.58
C PHE A 5 -0.22 6.54 -6.32
N ILE A 6 -0.22 7.14 -5.15
CA ILE A 6 0.86 8.04 -4.75
C ILE A 6 2.06 7.17 -4.35
N ASN A 7 3.16 7.34 -5.08
CA ASN A 7 4.45 6.72 -4.81
C ASN A 7 5.46 7.80 -4.48
N GLY A 8 6.02 7.77 -3.27
CA GLY A 8 7.01 8.73 -2.81
C GLY A 8 6.63 9.47 -1.52
N TRP A 9 7.42 10.50 -1.21
CA TRP A 9 7.23 11.35 -0.03
C TRP A 9 6.08 12.33 -0.24
N VAL A 10 5.18 12.40 0.75
CA VAL A 10 4.05 13.31 0.80
C VAL A 10 4.13 14.10 2.09
N SER A 11 4.10 15.42 1.99
CA SER A 11 4.11 16.27 3.17
C SER A 11 2.83 16.14 3.98
N LEU A 12 3.01 15.84 5.25
CA LEU A 12 1.97 15.89 6.27
C LEU A 12 1.84 17.34 6.75
N PRO A 13 0.61 17.87 6.90
CA PRO A 13 0.40 19.28 7.23
C PRO A 13 1.15 19.80 8.46
N THR A 14 1.49 18.96 9.44
CA THR A 14 1.95 19.47 10.74
C THR A 14 3.27 18.91 11.25
N CYS A 15 3.74 17.78 10.74
CA CYS A 15 4.74 17.01 11.46
C CYS A 15 5.89 16.43 10.64
N GLY A 16 5.82 16.45 9.30
CA GLY A 16 6.89 15.93 8.46
C GLY A 16 6.38 15.40 7.13
N ASP A 17 6.99 14.33 6.64
CA ASP A 17 6.63 13.69 5.37
C ASP A 17 6.37 12.19 5.59
N VAL A 18 5.35 11.64 4.93
CA VAL A 18 5.09 10.20 4.89
C VAL A 18 5.51 9.63 3.54
N TYR A 19 6.23 8.51 3.56
CA TYR A 19 6.53 7.76 2.34
C TYR A 19 5.40 6.76 2.07
N LEU A 20 4.79 6.91 0.90
CA LEU A 20 3.77 6.00 0.39
C LEU A 20 4.36 5.13 -0.73
N GLU A 21 4.07 3.84 -0.67
CA GLU A 21 4.38 2.86 -1.72
C GLU A 21 3.05 2.24 -2.16
N HIS A 22 2.67 2.43 -3.42
CA HIS A 22 1.34 2.08 -3.95
C HIS A 22 0.18 2.70 -3.14
N GLY A 23 0.37 3.90 -2.60
CA GLY A 23 -0.59 4.55 -1.70
C GLY A 23 -0.59 4.04 -0.26
N LEU A 24 0.21 3.01 0.05
CA LEU A 24 0.31 2.39 1.37
C LEU A 24 1.40 3.06 2.20
N PRO A 25 1.13 3.46 3.45
CA PRO A 25 2.11 4.12 4.30
C PRO A 25 3.19 3.14 4.78
N ARG A 26 4.46 3.51 4.59
CA ARG A 26 5.62 2.65 4.97
C ARG A 26 6.44 3.22 6.11
N ARG A 27 6.73 4.52 6.03
CA ARG A 27 7.55 5.24 7.01
C ARG A 27 7.17 6.70 7.03
N VAL A 28 7.40 7.34 8.17
CA VAL A 28 7.27 8.77 8.35
C VAL A 28 8.63 9.35 8.71
N TRP A 29 8.94 10.50 8.14
CA TRP A 29 10.14 11.28 8.42
C TRP A 29 9.73 12.60 9.07
N VAL A 30 10.47 13.03 10.09
CA VAL A 30 10.24 14.28 10.81
C VAL A 30 11.57 14.97 11.11
N THR A 31 11.59 16.30 11.10
CA THR A 31 12.82 17.08 11.36
C THR A 31 13.18 17.15 12.86
N ASN A 32 12.23 16.90 13.77
CA ASN A 32 12.51 16.84 15.21
C ASN A 32 11.45 16.00 15.94
N SER A 33 11.76 14.74 16.25
CA SER A 33 10.81 13.82 16.90
C SER A 33 10.41 14.22 18.32
N THR A 34 11.20 15.07 19.00
CA THR A 34 10.95 15.50 20.39
C THR A 34 9.64 16.28 20.56
N HIS A 35 9.15 16.91 19.48
CA HIS A 35 7.93 17.71 19.47
C HIS A 35 6.79 17.09 18.66
N VAL A 36 7.00 15.88 18.13
CA VAL A 36 6.00 15.20 17.33
C VAL A 36 5.02 14.48 18.25
N VAL A 37 3.75 14.87 18.13
CA VAL A 37 2.63 14.17 18.79
C VAL A 37 2.25 13.00 17.90
N ALA A 38 2.56 11.78 18.33
CA ALA A 38 2.38 10.57 17.53
C ALA A 38 0.93 10.39 17.08
N GLU A 39 -0.06 10.69 17.93
CA GLU A 39 -1.48 10.59 17.58
C GLU A 39 -1.83 11.46 16.38
N ARG A 40 -1.29 12.68 16.31
CA ARG A 40 -1.57 13.60 15.21
C ARG A 40 -1.00 13.11 13.87
N VAL A 41 0.17 12.47 13.91
CA VAL A 41 0.79 11.87 12.72
C VAL A 41 -0.10 10.73 12.20
N MET A 42 -0.58 9.87 13.10
CA MET A 42 -1.47 8.77 12.76
C MET A 42 -2.80 9.27 12.16
N ASP A 43 -3.39 10.31 12.74
CA ASP A 43 -4.62 10.93 12.24
C ASP A 43 -4.42 11.52 10.83
N GLU A 44 -3.32 12.25 10.59
CA GLU A 44 -3.04 12.83 9.26
C GLU A 44 -2.80 11.75 8.20
N ILE A 45 -2.14 10.64 8.56
CA ILE A 45 -1.97 9.50 7.65
C ILE A 45 -3.30 8.81 7.38
N ALA A 46 -4.16 8.66 8.39
CA ALA A 46 -5.48 8.08 8.23
C ALA A 46 -6.39 8.96 7.35
N GLU A 47 -6.32 10.29 7.49
CA GLU A 47 -7.02 11.21 6.59
C GLU A 47 -6.52 11.13 5.14
N LEU A 48 -5.20 10.98 4.96
CA LEU A 48 -4.58 10.89 3.64
C LEU A 48 -4.87 9.56 2.92
N THR A 49 -4.75 8.45 3.65
CA THR A 49 -4.73 7.09 3.07
C THR A 49 -6.00 6.29 3.34
N GLY A 50 -6.77 6.67 4.36
CA GLY A 50 -7.88 5.89 4.90
C GLY A 50 -7.46 4.72 5.80
N LEU A 51 -6.15 4.55 6.05
CA LEU A 51 -5.60 3.42 6.81
C LEU A 51 -5.23 3.85 8.22
N LEU A 52 -5.58 3.01 9.19
CA LEU A 52 -5.12 3.20 10.56
C LEU A 52 -3.71 2.65 10.71
N VAL A 53 -2.80 3.44 11.28
CA VAL A 53 -1.40 3.04 11.45
C VAL A 53 -0.94 3.16 12.89
N THR A 54 0.11 2.43 13.22
CA THR A 54 0.91 2.63 14.44
C THR A 54 2.35 2.96 14.08
N LEU A 55 2.98 3.85 14.84
CA LEU A 55 4.39 4.18 14.69
C LEU A 55 5.26 3.16 15.42
N GLY A 56 6.32 2.73 14.76
CA GLY A 56 7.46 2.07 15.39
C GLY A 56 8.33 3.05 16.19
N ASN A 57 9.52 2.58 16.57
CA ASN A 57 10.50 3.44 17.23
C ASN A 57 11.02 4.50 16.26
N TRP A 58 11.31 5.68 16.80
CA TRP A 58 12.04 6.72 16.08
C TRP A 58 13.51 6.37 16.01
N GLU A 59 14.05 6.35 14.80
CA GLU A 59 15.45 6.08 14.49
C GLU A 59 16.03 7.24 13.66
N PRO A 60 17.35 7.49 13.69
CA PRO A 60 17.96 8.48 12.80
C PRO A 60 17.68 8.13 11.33
N GLY A 61 17.13 9.09 10.58
CA GLY A 61 16.90 8.94 9.14
C GLY A 61 18.18 9.09 8.32
N GLU A 62 18.07 8.99 7.00
CA GLU A 62 19.25 9.07 6.10
C GLU A 62 19.88 10.49 6.01
N GLY A 63 19.25 11.52 6.59
CA GLY A 63 19.72 12.92 6.60
C GLY A 63 20.22 13.41 7.97
N GLU A 64 21.07 14.45 7.98
CA GLU A 64 21.83 14.90 9.17
C GLU A 64 20.99 15.40 10.38
N GLU A 65 19.68 15.60 10.24
CA GLU A 65 18.82 16.13 11.33
C GLU A 65 17.44 15.46 11.41
N GLY A 66 17.19 14.42 10.62
CA GLY A 66 15.87 13.79 10.52
C GLY A 66 15.72 12.53 11.37
N MET A 67 14.51 12.29 11.86
CA MET A 67 14.12 11.04 12.50
C MET A 67 13.07 10.34 11.64
N GLU A 68 13.20 9.03 11.49
CA GLU A 68 12.24 8.17 10.78
C GLU A 68 11.61 7.17 11.74
N ALA A 69 10.34 6.83 11.48
CA ALA A 69 9.68 5.70 12.12
C ALA A 69 9.01 4.85 11.06
N VAL A 70 9.19 3.52 11.17
CA VAL A 70 8.44 2.56 10.37
C VAL A 70 6.97 2.59 10.79
N LEU A 71 6.07 2.51 9.81
CA LEU A 71 4.64 2.43 10.05
C LEU A 71 4.18 0.99 9.93
N ARG A 72 3.26 0.59 10.81
CA ARG A 72 2.48 -0.63 10.66
C ARG A 72 1.04 -0.27 10.43
N VAL A 73 0.38 -0.91 9.48
CA VAL A 73 -1.05 -0.75 9.24
C VAL A 73 -1.82 -1.67 10.17
N ASN A 74 -3.00 -1.24 10.61
CA ASN A 74 -3.88 -2.07 11.42
C ASN A 74 -4.25 -3.36 10.67
N PRO A 75 -4.05 -4.55 11.28
CA PRO A 75 -4.47 -5.83 10.69
C PRO A 75 -5.91 -5.88 10.20
N ALA A 76 -6.82 -5.11 10.81
CA ALA A 76 -8.22 -5.03 10.40
C ALA A 76 -8.41 -4.44 8.99
N ASP A 77 -7.41 -3.74 8.45
CA ASP A 77 -7.44 -3.10 7.13
C ASP A 77 -6.76 -3.96 6.04
N ILE A 78 -6.44 -5.24 6.32
CA ILE A 78 -5.71 -6.10 5.36
C ILE A 78 -6.44 -6.24 4.02
N ASP A 79 -7.76 -6.35 4.02
CA ASP A 79 -8.55 -6.46 2.78
C ASP A 79 -8.39 -5.21 1.90
N LEU A 80 -8.36 -4.02 2.53
CA LEU A 80 -8.15 -2.76 1.84
C LEU A 80 -6.73 -2.65 1.28
N ILE A 81 -5.73 -3.15 2.02
CA ILE A 81 -4.34 -3.21 1.54
C ILE A 81 -4.24 -4.12 0.32
N MET A 82 -4.82 -5.32 0.39
CA MET A 82 -4.82 -6.29 -0.71
C MET A 82 -5.52 -5.72 -1.95
N GLN A 83 -6.64 -5.00 -1.76
CA GLN A 83 -7.31 -4.32 -2.86
C GLN A 83 -6.41 -3.26 -3.52
N GLN A 84 -5.72 -2.41 -2.74
CA GLN A 84 -4.83 -1.39 -3.30
C GLN A 84 -3.64 -2.02 -4.06
N LEU A 85 -3.09 -3.12 -3.54
CA LEU A 85 -2.02 -3.86 -4.21
C LEU A 85 -2.51 -4.52 -5.51
N ALA A 86 -3.72 -5.06 -5.53
CA ALA A 86 -4.34 -5.62 -6.75
C ALA A 86 -4.51 -4.54 -7.82
N GLU A 87 -5.05 -3.37 -7.44
CA GLU A 87 -5.23 -2.24 -8.35
C GLU A 87 -3.88 -1.74 -8.90
N SER A 88 -2.84 -1.66 -8.06
CA SER A 88 -1.51 -1.25 -8.52
C SER A 88 -0.80 -2.30 -9.39
N ALA A 89 -1.00 -3.59 -9.12
CA ALA A 89 -0.48 -4.67 -9.96
C ALA A 89 -1.16 -4.65 -11.33
N ALA A 90 -2.48 -4.47 -11.37
CA ALA A 90 -3.24 -4.27 -12.61
C ALA A 90 -2.73 -3.07 -13.42
N GLU A 91 -2.50 -1.92 -12.78
CA GLU A 91 -1.93 -0.74 -13.46
C GLU A 91 -0.56 -1.06 -14.07
N THR A 92 0.32 -1.73 -13.32
CA THR A 92 1.64 -2.14 -13.79
C THR A 92 1.57 -3.10 -14.98
N PHE A 93 0.67 -4.08 -14.93
CA PHE A 93 0.46 -5.03 -16.02
C PHE A 93 -0.04 -4.33 -17.28
N VAL A 94 -1.11 -3.53 -17.14
CA VAL A 94 -1.75 -2.87 -18.28
C VAL A 94 -0.84 -1.81 -18.90
N ASP A 95 -0.03 -1.10 -18.10
CA ASP A 95 1.00 -0.20 -18.60
C ASP A 95 2.09 -0.97 -19.37
N ARG A 96 2.55 -2.11 -18.86
CA ARG A 96 3.62 -2.88 -19.50
C ARG A 96 3.18 -3.60 -20.77
N TYR A 97 2.03 -4.23 -20.75
CA TYR A 97 1.56 -5.13 -21.82
C TYR A 97 0.50 -4.51 -22.71
N GLN A 98 -0.05 -3.36 -22.33
CA GLN A 98 -1.05 -2.61 -23.12
C GLN A 98 -2.29 -3.45 -23.42
N LYS A 99 -2.63 -4.40 -22.54
CA LYS A 99 -3.82 -5.26 -22.58
C LYS A 99 -4.33 -5.53 -21.16
N MET A 100 -5.59 -5.97 -21.04
CA MET A 100 -6.12 -6.50 -19.77
C MET A 100 -5.46 -7.86 -19.44
N ILE A 101 -5.55 -8.26 -18.17
CA ILE A 101 -5.11 -9.59 -17.75
C ILE A 101 -6.15 -10.59 -18.23
N ASP A 102 -5.72 -11.63 -18.95
CA ASP A 102 -6.64 -12.67 -19.40
C ASP A 102 -6.90 -13.66 -18.26
N SER A 103 -8.10 -14.23 -18.17
CA SER A 103 -8.44 -15.22 -17.13
C SER A 103 -7.60 -16.50 -17.19
N GLU A 104 -6.85 -16.71 -18.27
CA GLU A 104 -5.94 -17.84 -18.46
C GLU A 104 -4.50 -17.53 -18.02
N ASP A 105 -4.17 -16.27 -17.70
CA ASP A 105 -2.83 -15.83 -17.24
C ASP A 105 -2.60 -16.19 -15.75
N VAL A 106 -2.83 -17.46 -15.39
CA VAL A 106 -2.79 -17.97 -13.99
C VAL A 106 -1.41 -17.76 -13.33
N ASP A 107 -0.34 -17.87 -14.12
CA ASP A 107 1.03 -17.66 -13.61
C ASP A 107 1.20 -16.23 -13.06
N TYR A 108 0.59 -15.23 -13.72
CA TYR A 108 0.65 -13.85 -13.27
C TYR A 108 -0.17 -13.64 -11.99
N ASP A 109 -1.38 -14.22 -11.92
CA ASP A 109 -2.22 -14.15 -10.72
C ASP A 109 -1.49 -14.73 -9.49
N GLU A 110 -0.81 -15.88 -9.67
CA GLU A 110 -0.05 -16.53 -8.60
C GLU A 110 1.14 -15.68 -8.12
N GLU A 111 1.96 -15.17 -9.05
CA GLU A 111 3.12 -14.34 -8.73
C GLU A 111 2.70 -13.02 -8.06
N ALA A 112 1.72 -12.32 -8.64
CA ALA A 112 1.23 -11.04 -8.14
C ALA A 112 0.59 -11.19 -6.75
N PHE A 113 -0.21 -12.25 -6.54
CA PHE A 113 -0.79 -12.53 -5.23
C PHE A 113 0.29 -12.83 -4.18
N ALA A 114 1.31 -13.63 -4.51
CA ALA A 114 2.37 -13.95 -3.56
C ALA A 114 3.14 -12.71 -3.09
N GLU A 115 3.47 -11.81 -4.02
CA GLU A 115 4.11 -10.53 -3.71
C GLU A 115 3.21 -9.61 -2.88
N ALA A 116 1.93 -9.50 -3.25
CA ALA A 116 0.96 -8.69 -2.52
C ALA A 116 0.76 -9.21 -1.10
N MET A 117 0.64 -10.52 -0.93
CA MET A 117 0.45 -11.17 0.36
C MET A 117 1.65 -10.96 1.28
N GLN A 118 2.87 -11.13 0.77
CA GLN A 118 4.09 -10.86 1.53
C GLN A 118 4.15 -9.39 1.96
N THR A 119 3.79 -8.47 1.07
CA THR A 119 3.76 -7.03 1.35
C THR A 119 2.73 -6.67 2.40
N ALA A 120 1.51 -7.19 2.29
CA ALA A 120 0.41 -6.93 3.22
C ALA A 120 0.71 -7.49 4.62
N LEU A 121 1.19 -8.73 4.71
CA LEU A 121 1.63 -9.32 5.99
C LEU A 121 2.76 -8.50 6.62
N GLY A 122 3.73 -8.06 5.80
CA GLY A 122 4.79 -7.15 6.22
C GLY A 122 4.24 -5.84 6.78
N LEU A 123 3.30 -5.19 6.09
CA LEU A 123 2.70 -3.93 6.55
C LEU A 123 1.94 -4.08 7.86
N CYS A 124 1.19 -5.17 8.02
CA CYS A 124 0.38 -5.41 9.20
C CYS A 124 1.17 -6.04 10.37
N GLY A 125 2.41 -6.48 10.14
CA GLY A 125 3.17 -7.24 11.13
C GLY A 125 2.54 -8.60 11.46
N LEU A 126 1.87 -9.20 10.46
CA LEU A 126 1.19 -10.48 10.58
C LEU A 126 2.05 -11.62 10.03
N HIS A 127 1.73 -12.83 10.48
CA HIS A 127 2.23 -14.07 9.95
C HIS A 127 1.13 -14.79 9.14
N TRP A 128 1.53 -15.69 8.23
CA TRP A 128 0.61 -16.33 7.27
C TRP A 128 -0.47 -17.20 7.92
N ASP A 129 -0.23 -17.70 9.14
CA ASP A 129 -1.19 -18.50 9.89
C ASP A 129 -2.26 -17.66 10.62
N GLN A 130 -2.16 -16.33 10.55
CA GLN A 130 -3.07 -15.39 11.20
C GLN A 130 -4.17 -14.87 10.26
N VAL A 131 -4.21 -15.36 9.03
CA VAL A 131 -5.05 -14.84 7.96
C VAL A 131 -5.67 -15.98 7.16
N ASP A 132 -6.82 -15.72 6.53
CA ASP A 132 -7.44 -16.65 5.60
C ASP A 132 -6.87 -16.41 4.20
N GLU A 133 -5.81 -17.14 3.85
CA GLU A 133 -5.15 -17.02 2.55
C GLU A 133 -6.13 -17.28 1.39
N SER A 134 -7.06 -18.22 1.54
CA SER A 134 -7.98 -18.59 0.47
C SER A 134 -8.98 -17.48 0.18
N ALA A 135 -9.54 -16.87 1.23
CA ALA A 135 -10.41 -15.71 1.10
C ALA A 135 -9.67 -14.51 0.49
N LEU A 136 -8.48 -14.19 1.02
CA LEU A 136 -7.67 -13.07 0.54
C LEU A 136 -7.25 -13.26 -0.93
N ARG A 137 -6.90 -14.48 -1.35
CA ARG A 137 -6.58 -14.77 -2.74
C ARG A 137 -7.77 -14.57 -3.65
N GLN A 138 -8.92 -15.09 -3.27
CA GLN A 138 -10.14 -14.96 -4.06
C GLN A 138 -10.48 -13.47 -4.27
N ASP A 139 -10.49 -12.68 -3.20
CA ASP A 139 -10.85 -11.27 -3.26
C ASP A 139 -9.79 -10.45 -4.01
N TYR A 140 -8.49 -10.76 -3.82
CA TYR A 140 -7.40 -10.13 -4.55
C TYR A 140 -7.50 -10.35 -6.06
N CYS A 141 -7.67 -11.60 -6.52
CA CYS A 141 -7.77 -11.91 -7.94
C CYS A 141 -9.01 -11.23 -8.56
N LEU A 142 -10.15 -11.23 -7.86
CA LEU A 142 -11.34 -10.51 -8.32
C LEU A 142 -11.08 -9.00 -8.48
N ALA A 143 -10.39 -8.37 -7.54
CA ALA A 143 -10.01 -6.97 -7.63
C ALA A 143 -9.00 -6.70 -8.76
N LEU A 144 -8.01 -7.56 -8.92
CA LEU A 144 -6.95 -7.46 -9.93
C LEU A 144 -7.52 -7.48 -11.35
N HIS A 145 -8.31 -8.51 -11.66
CA HIS A 145 -8.91 -8.69 -12.99
C HIS A 145 -9.84 -7.52 -13.31
N ARG A 146 -10.72 -7.16 -12.36
CA ARG A 146 -11.63 -6.01 -12.50
C ARG A 146 -10.87 -4.71 -12.76
N ALA A 147 -9.82 -4.43 -12.00
CA ALA A 147 -9.01 -3.23 -12.17
C ALA A 147 -8.34 -3.22 -13.55
N SER A 148 -7.81 -4.37 -14.00
CA SER A 148 -7.15 -4.48 -15.30
C SER A 148 -8.12 -4.20 -16.47
N GLU A 149 -9.35 -4.71 -16.39
CA GLU A 149 -10.40 -4.46 -17.36
C GLU A 149 -10.78 -2.97 -17.39
N GLU A 150 -11.01 -2.36 -16.22
CA GLU A 150 -11.38 -0.95 -16.10
C GLU A 150 -10.28 -0.02 -16.66
N ILE A 151 -9.00 -0.35 -16.43
CA ILE A 151 -7.86 0.42 -16.93
C ILE A 151 -7.72 0.23 -18.44
N ALA A 152 -7.72 -1.02 -18.95
CA ALA A 152 -7.57 -1.29 -20.37
C ALA A 152 -8.69 -0.64 -21.20
N ALA A 153 -9.94 -0.71 -20.73
CA ALA A 153 -11.08 -0.09 -21.38
C ALA A 153 -10.99 1.44 -21.46
N LYS A 154 -10.18 2.07 -20.60
CA LYS A 154 -9.96 3.53 -20.58
C LYS A 154 -8.87 3.98 -21.53
N TYR A 155 -7.81 3.18 -21.73
CA TYR A 155 -6.61 3.58 -22.46
C TYR A 155 -6.53 3.03 -23.90
N TYR A 156 -7.24 1.95 -24.23
CA TYR A 156 -7.06 1.23 -25.50
C TYR A 156 -8.36 1.04 -26.31
N GLN A 157 -9.27 2.02 -26.28
CA GLN A 157 -10.40 2.11 -27.22
C GLN A 157 -9.98 2.72 -28.57
#